data_AF-A0A7J4AXT2-F1
#
_entry.id   AF-A0A7J4AXT2-F1
#
_cell.length_a   1.000
_cell.length_b   1.000
_cell.length_c   1.000
_cell.angle_alpha   90.00
_cell.angle_beta   90.00
_cell.angle_gamma   90.00
#
_symmetry.space_group_name_H-M   'P 1'
#
loop_
_entity.id
_entity.type
_entity.pdbx_description
1 polymer ?
#
loop_
_entity_poly.entity_id
_entity_poly.type
_entity_poly.pdbx_seq_one_letter_code
_entity_poly.pdbx_strand_id
1 'polypeptide(L)'
;MEIIKAHYGVDAPEKIPFSSRLTHTSRRDITLTTGDPIAALTHWEIPLVFSLLSAEIGLITTYSVFKSINIELSIFLSIIFYLSFLLTNFVLSFLLALIMRPIVSRFSSLTDRGRLNLSLMISSVYVVSANIMLLLFLVNPLTILITLPLSYFLILLTVWYFIRERRRSLIIASCSFALFMLVNILLTVSRIFIRL
;
A
#
# COMPACT_ATOMS: atom_id res chain seq x y z
N MET A 1 24.40 -16.66 5.73
CA MET A 1 23.98 -16.44 7.14
C MET A 1 25.03 -15.69 7.95
N GLU A 2 26.33 -15.99 7.79
CA GLU A 2 27.41 -15.36 8.58
C GLU A 2 27.50 -13.84 8.47
N ILE A 3 27.27 -13.25 7.29
CA ILE A 3 27.37 -11.79 7.08
C ILE A 3 26.23 -11.02 7.79
N ILE A 4 25.00 -11.56 7.77
CA ILE A 4 23.85 -10.95 8.45
C ILE A 4 24.06 -10.97 9.97
N LYS A 5 24.53 -12.10 10.50
CA LYS A 5 24.85 -12.25 11.91
C LYS A 5 26.00 -11.33 12.35
N ALA A 6 27.03 -11.20 11.52
CA ALA A 6 28.17 -10.32 11.80
C ALA A 6 27.79 -8.82 11.83
N HIS A 7 26.85 -8.39 10.98
CA HIS A 7 26.50 -6.97 10.86
C HIS A 7 25.34 -6.53 11.75
N TYR A 8 24.35 -7.41 11.96
CA TYR A 8 23.12 -7.07 12.70
C TYR A 8 22.95 -7.88 13.99
N GLY A 9 23.80 -8.87 14.28
CA GLY A 9 23.68 -9.72 15.46
C GLY A 9 22.45 -10.64 15.45
N VAL A 10 21.77 -10.78 14.31
CA VAL A 10 20.54 -11.57 14.17
C VAL A 10 20.71 -12.70 13.17
N ASP A 11 20.11 -13.85 13.48
CA ASP A 11 20.21 -15.06 12.67
C ASP A 11 19.26 -15.08 11.46
N ALA A 12 18.22 -14.23 11.46
CA ALA A 12 17.18 -14.21 10.43
C ALA A 12 16.99 -12.81 9.83
N PRO A 13 16.81 -12.70 8.49
CA PRO A 13 16.63 -11.42 7.83
C PRO A 13 15.38 -10.67 8.29
N GLU A 14 14.32 -11.36 8.71
CA GLU A 14 13.08 -10.75 9.22
C GLU A 14 13.28 -9.92 10.50
N LYS A 15 14.29 -10.26 11.30
CA LYS A 15 14.63 -9.55 12.54
C LYS A 15 15.44 -8.27 12.30
N ILE A 16 15.86 -8.01 11.06
CA ILE A 16 16.56 -6.78 10.69
C ILE A 16 15.57 -5.61 10.71
N PRO A 17 15.98 -4.40 11.16
CA PRO A 17 15.14 -3.21 11.11
C PRO A 17 14.48 -2.98 9.74
N PHE A 18 13.21 -2.58 9.75
CA PHE A 18 12.40 -2.41 8.55
C PHE A 18 13.00 -1.44 7.52
N SER A 19 13.52 -0.30 7.97
CA SER A 19 14.16 0.71 7.12
C SER A 19 15.35 0.14 6.34
N SER A 20 16.18 -0.66 7.02
CA SER A 20 17.29 -1.37 6.41
C SER A 20 16.77 -2.33 5.33
N ARG A 21 15.79 -3.19 5.65
CA ARG A 21 15.19 -4.13 4.68
C ARG A 21 14.60 -3.48 3.43
N LEU A 22 13.94 -2.33 3.56
CA LEU A 22 13.38 -1.57 2.42
C LEU A 22 14.46 -1.05 1.46
N THR A 23 15.56 -0.56 2.01
CA THR A 23 16.68 0.02 1.22
C THR A 23 17.65 -1.03 0.68
N HIS A 24 17.49 -2.31 1.05
CA HIS A 24 18.45 -3.40 0.79
C HIS A 24 18.39 -4.01 -0.62
N THR A 25 17.81 -3.36 -1.63
CA THR A 25 17.79 -3.93 -3.00
C THR A 25 19.19 -4.16 -3.60
N SER A 26 20.25 -3.59 -3.01
CA SER A 26 21.65 -3.80 -3.40
C SER A 26 22.42 -4.83 -2.54
N ARG A 27 21.89 -5.31 -1.41
CA ARG A 27 22.61 -6.24 -0.52
C ARG A 27 22.38 -7.69 -0.91
N ARG A 28 23.31 -8.21 -1.70
CA ARG A 28 23.37 -9.59 -2.22
C ARG A 28 23.09 -10.64 -1.14
N ASP A 29 23.52 -10.41 0.10
CA ASP A 29 23.45 -11.36 1.22
C ASP A 29 22.01 -11.68 1.67
N ILE A 30 21.13 -10.68 1.65
CA ILE A 30 19.72 -10.82 2.02
C ILE A 30 18.93 -11.36 0.82
N THR A 31 19.27 -10.94 -0.39
CA THR A 31 18.67 -11.46 -1.63
C THR A 31 19.02 -12.93 -1.85
N LEU A 32 20.26 -13.34 -1.55
CA LEU A 32 20.71 -14.74 -1.64
C LEU A 32 20.01 -15.65 -0.62
N THR A 33 19.57 -15.12 0.51
CA THR A 33 18.88 -15.90 1.55
C THR A 33 17.37 -15.96 1.34
N THR A 34 16.77 -14.91 0.77
CA THR A 34 15.31 -14.79 0.60
C THR A 34 14.83 -14.95 -0.84
N GLY A 35 15.76 -15.13 -1.79
CA GLY A 35 15.51 -15.19 -3.23
C GLY A 35 15.39 -13.80 -3.86
N ASP A 36 14.64 -12.89 -3.24
CA ASP A 36 14.40 -11.53 -3.77
C ASP A 36 14.38 -10.45 -2.67
N PRO A 37 14.63 -9.16 -3.02
CA PRO A 37 14.74 -8.09 -2.04
C PRO A 37 13.46 -7.87 -1.22
N ILE A 38 12.30 -8.01 -1.88
CA ILE A 38 11.00 -7.75 -1.24
C ILE A 38 10.51 -8.93 -0.39
N ALA A 39 11.07 -10.13 -0.57
CA ALA A 39 10.71 -11.32 0.19
C ALA A 39 11.20 -11.26 1.66
N ALA A 40 12.21 -10.44 1.94
CA ALA A 40 12.71 -10.21 3.29
C ALA A 40 11.72 -9.45 4.20
N LEU A 41 10.71 -8.80 3.61
CA LEU A 41 9.63 -8.15 4.35
C LEU A 41 8.61 -9.16 4.87
N THR A 42 8.04 -8.87 6.02
CA THR A 42 6.97 -9.68 6.60
C THR A 42 5.65 -9.23 5.98
N HIS A 43 4.77 -10.17 5.62
CA HIS A 43 3.57 -9.87 4.82
C HIS A 43 2.65 -8.78 5.42
N TRP A 44 2.63 -8.64 6.74
CA TRP A 44 1.79 -7.67 7.43
C TRP A 44 2.44 -6.29 7.58
N GLU A 45 3.75 -6.16 7.43
CA GLU A 45 4.46 -4.89 7.68
C GLU A 45 4.06 -3.81 6.68
N ILE A 46 3.98 -4.17 5.40
CA ILE A 46 3.62 -3.24 4.33
C ILE A 46 2.18 -2.74 4.52
N PRO A 47 1.15 -3.61 4.59
CA PRO A 47 -0.22 -3.14 4.84
C PRO A 47 -0.35 -2.36 6.14
N LEU A 48 0.35 -2.74 7.21
CA LEU A 48 0.26 -2.06 8.49
C LEU A 48 0.73 -0.61 8.37
N VAL A 49 1.94 -0.37 7.83
CA VAL A 49 2.50 0.99 7.70
C VAL A 49 1.59 1.89 6.86
N PHE A 50 1.10 1.40 5.73
CA PHE A 50 0.22 2.19 4.87
C PHE A 50 -1.19 2.35 5.44
N SER A 51 -1.68 1.39 6.22
CA SER A 51 -2.96 1.52 6.93
C SER A 51 -2.88 2.55 8.06
N LEU A 52 -1.74 2.66 8.76
CA LEU A 52 -1.47 3.73 9.72
C LEU A 52 -1.47 5.10 9.03
N LEU A 53 -0.76 5.25 7.91
CA LEU A 53 -0.79 6.48 7.11
C LEU A 53 -2.20 6.86 6.65
N SER A 54 -3.00 5.86 6.26
CA SER A 54 -4.41 6.08 5.90
C SER A 54 -5.27 6.48 7.09
N ALA A 55 -5.02 5.90 8.26
CA ALA A 55 -5.75 6.20 9.50
C ALA A 55 -5.52 7.65 9.94
N GLU A 56 -4.32 8.20 9.78
CA GLU A 56 -4.05 9.63 10.01
C GLU A 56 -4.92 10.54 9.13
N ILE A 57 -5.10 10.18 7.85
CA ILE A 57 -6.02 10.91 6.94
C ILE A 57 -7.46 10.85 7.46
N GLY A 58 -7.89 9.67 7.92
CA GLY A 58 -9.21 9.47 8.53
C GLY A 58 -9.43 10.28 9.82
N LEU A 59 -8.38 10.44 10.63
CA LEU A 59 -8.44 11.23 11.86
C LEU A 59 -8.56 12.73 11.56
N ILE A 60 -7.77 13.24 10.61
CA ILE A 60 -7.83 14.65 10.20
C ILE A 60 -9.22 15.00 9.67
N THR A 61 -9.77 14.15 8.79
CA THR A 61 -11.12 14.36 8.23
C THR A 61 -12.18 14.34 9.32
N THR A 62 -12.17 13.34 10.19
CA THR A 62 -13.18 13.19 11.25
C THR A 62 -13.12 14.32 12.27
N TYR A 63 -11.92 14.64 12.77
CA TYR A 63 -11.75 15.74 13.72
C TYR A 63 -12.23 17.07 13.12
N SER A 64 -11.91 17.35 11.85
CA SER A 64 -12.35 18.58 11.18
C SER A 64 -13.87 18.71 11.07
N VAL A 65 -14.59 17.60 10.90
CA VAL A 65 -16.06 17.56 10.78
C VAL A 65 -16.73 17.73 12.15
N PHE A 66 -16.19 17.08 13.19
CA PHE A 66 -16.86 17.00 14.50
C PHE A 66 -16.39 18.02 15.54
N LYS A 67 -15.33 18.79 15.25
CA LYS A 67 -14.78 19.80 16.17
C LYS A 67 -15.82 20.83 16.64
N SER A 68 -16.83 21.13 15.82
CA SER A 68 -17.85 22.14 16.12
C SER A 68 -18.95 21.69 17.09
N ILE A 69 -18.99 20.41 17.48
CA ILE A 69 -20.09 19.86 18.29
C ILE A 69 -19.74 19.86 19.78
N ASN A 70 -18.76 19.04 20.18
CA ASN A 70 -18.27 18.94 21.55
C ASN A 70 -16.87 18.31 21.51
N ILE A 71 -15.90 18.91 22.21
CA ILE A 71 -14.49 18.50 22.18
C ILE A 71 -14.33 17.06 22.67
N GLU A 72 -14.92 16.68 23.80
CA GLU A 72 -14.74 15.34 24.38
C GLU A 72 -15.35 14.25 23.48
N LEU A 73 -16.57 14.49 22.99
CA LEU A 73 -17.22 13.59 22.05
C LEU A 73 -16.46 13.51 20.72
N SER A 74 -15.91 14.63 20.23
CA SER A 74 -15.13 14.66 18.98
C SER A 74 -13.85 13.85 19.09
N ILE A 75 -13.16 13.90 20.23
CA ILE A 75 -11.95 13.12 20.50
C ILE A 75 -12.31 11.63 20.55
N PHE A 76 -13.35 11.27 21.29
CA PHE A 76 -13.80 9.89 21.41
C PHE A 76 -14.19 9.29 20.04
N LEU A 77 -14.99 10.00 19.25
CA LEU A 77 -15.39 9.56 17.90
C LEU A 77 -14.19 9.48 16.94
N SER A 78 -13.23 10.41 17.05
CA SER A 78 -12.03 10.40 16.21
C SER A 78 -11.15 9.18 16.49
N ILE A 79 -11.02 8.75 17.76
CA ILE A 79 -10.26 7.55 18.13
C ILE A 79 -10.93 6.29 17.57
N ILE A 80 -12.25 6.16 17.73
CA ILE A 80 -13.00 5.01 17.18
C ILE A 80 -12.86 4.97 15.67
N PHE A 81 -13.07 6.12 15.00
CA PHE A 81 -12.95 6.21 13.56
C PHE A 81 -11.54 5.85 13.09
N TYR A 82 -10.49 6.35 13.76
CA TYR A 82 -9.10 6.01 13.46
C TYR A 82 -8.88 4.49 13.48
N LEU A 83 -9.30 3.80 14.55
CA LEU A 83 -9.12 2.35 14.69
C LEU A 83 -9.91 1.58 13.63
N SER A 84 -11.17 1.96 13.39
CA SER A 84 -11.99 1.35 12.34
C SER A 84 -11.40 1.58 10.95
N PHE A 85 -10.90 2.78 10.66
CA PHE A 85 -10.32 3.14 9.38
C PHE A 85 -8.99 2.41 9.15
N LEU A 86 -8.14 2.31 10.18
CA LEU A 86 -6.91 1.51 10.17
C LEU A 86 -7.22 0.07 9.80
N LEU A 87 -8.11 -0.59 10.56
CA LEU A 87 -8.43 -2.00 10.36
C LEU A 87 -9.03 -2.24 8.97
N THR A 88 -9.92 -1.35 8.53
CA THR A 88 -10.56 -1.44 7.21
C THR A 88 -9.53 -1.35 6.10
N ASN A 89 -8.61 -0.37 6.14
CA ASN A 89 -7.59 -0.20 5.12
C ASN A 89 -6.55 -1.33 5.15
N PHE A 90 -6.23 -1.86 6.33
CA PHE A 90 -5.36 -3.03 6.47
C PHE A 90 -5.97 -4.25 5.77
N VAL A 91 -7.22 -4.60 6.08
CA VAL A 91 -7.94 -5.72 5.45
C VAL A 91 -8.12 -5.51 3.95
N LEU A 92 -8.50 -4.30 3.54
CA LEU A 92 -8.68 -3.95 2.13
C LEU A 92 -7.38 -4.13 1.33
N SER A 93 -6.23 -3.75 1.91
CA SER A 93 -4.92 -3.94 1.29
C SER A 93 -4.62 -5.43 1.05
N PHE A 94 -4.98 -6.31 1.99
CA PHE A 94 -4.84 -7.76 1.80
C PHE A 94 -5.77 -8.30 0.71
N LEU A 95 -7.05 -7.92 0.72
CA LEU A 95 -8.02 -8.38 -0.28
C LEU A 95 -7.61 -7.96 -1.70
N LEU A 96 -7.23 -6.69 -1.88
CA LEU A 96 -6.74 -6.19 -3.15
C LEU A 96 -5.43 -6.86 -3.57
N ALA A 97 -4.54 -7.18 -2.63
CA ALA A 97 -3.31 -7.90 -2.95
C ALA A 97 -3.58 -9.30 -3.51
N LEU A 98 -4.59 -10.00 -2.99
CA LEU A 98 -4.99 -11.31 -3.54
C LEU A 98 -5.48 -11.20 -4.99
N ILE A 99 -6.20 -10.13 -5.31
CA ILE A 99 -6.66 -9.84 -6.67
C ILE A 99 -5.49 -9.43 -7.59
N MET A 100 -4.50 -8.69 -7.07
CA MET A 100 -3.31 -8.26 -7.82
C MET A 100 -2.28 -9.37 -8.02
N ARG A 101 -2.25 -10.37 -7.13
CA ARG A 101 -1.25 -11.44 -7.13
C ARG A 101 -1.13 -12.20 -8.45
N PRO A 102 -2.22 -12.59 -9.15
CA PRO A 102 -2.13 -13.24 -10.46
C PRO A 102 -1.41 -12.38 -11.50
N ILE A 103 -1.63 -11.06 -11.50
CA ILE A 103 -0.98 -10.12 -12.41
C ILE A 103 0.51 -10.08 -12.11
N VAL A 104 0.88 -9.86 -10.84
CA VAL A 104 2.28 -9.84 -10.41
C VAL A 104 2.95 -11.18 -10.73
N SER A 105 2.26 -12.29 -10.51
CA SER A 105 2.78 -13.63 -10.75
C SER A 105 3.08 -13.92 -12.21
N ARG A 106 2.28 -13.37 -13.13
CA ARG A 106 2.46 -13.60 -14.56
C ARG A 106 3.62 -12.81 -15.16
N PHE A 107 3.96 -11.67 -14.55
CA PHE A 107 4.89 -10.71 -15.13
C PHE A 107 6.12 -10.43 -14.26
N SER A 108 6.32 -11.15 -13.15
CA SER A 108 7.53 -11.05 -12.34
C SER A 108 8.18 -12.42 -12.17
N SER A 109 9.51 -12.42 -12.10
CA SER A 109 10.31 -13.62 -11.81
C SER A 109 10.59 -13.80 -10.31
N LEU A 110 9.81 -13.12 -9.45
CA LEU A 110 9.98 -13.17 -8.00
C LEU A 110 9.49 -14.52 -7.44
N THR A 111 10.06 -14.93 -6.33
CA THR A 111 9.59 -15.98 -5.42
C THR A 111 8.11 -15.79 -5.05
N ASP A 112 7.42 -16.85 -4.63
CA ASP A 112 6.01 -16.75 -4.20
C ASP A 112 5.79 -15.71 -3.11
N ARG A 113 6.73 -15.65 -2.15
CA ARG A 113 6.73 -14.67 -1.08
C ARG A 113 6.96 -13.25 -1.61
N GLY A 114 7.93 -13.07 -2.52
CA GLY A 114 8.19 -11.79 -3.16
C GLY A 114 6.99 -11.28 -3.97
N ARG A 115 6.30 -12.18 -4.70
CA ARG A 115 5.08 -11.87 -5.46
C ARG A 115 3.95 -11.38 -4.56
N LEU A 116 3.73 -12.06 -3.42
CA LEU A 116 2.70 -11.65 -2.46
C LEU A 116 3.04 -10.29 -1.84
N ASN A 117 4.27 -10.09 -1.38
CA ASN A 117 4.71 -8.82 -0.79
C ASN A 117 4.64 -7.66 -1.78
N LEU A 118 4.99 -7.88 -3.06
CA LEU A 118 4.85 -6.85 -4.09
C LEU A 118 3.38 -6.52 -4.36
N SER A 119 2.51 -7.52 -4.34
CA SER A 119 1.07 -7.31 -4.49
C SER A 119 0.49 -6.51 -3.32
N LEU A 120 0.94 -6.80 -2.10
CA LEU A 120 0.60 -6.06 -0.88
C LEU A 120 1.11 -4.62 -0.91
N MET A 121 2.30 -4.39 -1.47
CA MET A 121 2.84 -3.04 -1.68
C MET A 121 1.99 -2.25 -2.67
N ILE A 122 1.70 -2.83 -3.84
CA ILE A 122 0.87 -2.18 -4.87
C ILE A 122 -0.51 -1.85 -4.31
N SER A 123 -1.18 -2.81 -3.66
CA SER A 123 -2.51 -2.58 -3.09
C SER A 123 -2.51 -1.51 -2.01
N SER A 124 -1.53 -1.53 -1.10
CA SER A 124 -1.41 -0.55 -0.03
C SER A 124 -1.22 0.86 -0.57
N VAL A 125 -0.36 1.04 -1.59
CA VAL A 125 -0.16 2.34 -2.24
C VAL A 125 -1.45 2.84 -2.89
N TYR A 126 -2.21 1.96 -3.56
CA TYR A 126 -3.50 2.35 -4.13
C TYR A 126 -4.53 2.74 -3.07
N VAL A 127 -4.61 2.01 -1.96
CA VAL A 127 -5.52 2.32 -0.85
C VAL A 127 -5.21 3.69 -0.26
N VAL A 128 -3.94 3.98 0.03
CA VAL A 128 -3.54 5.30 0.53
C VAL A 128 -3.80 6.38 -0.49
N SER A 129 -3.50 6.13 -1.76
CA SER A 129 -3.76 7.08 -2.85
C SER A 129 -5.25 7.41 -2.98
N ALA A 130 -6.13 6.42 -2.82
CA ALA A 130 -7.58 6.64 -2.82
C ALA A 130 -8.02 7.50 -1.63
N ASN A 131 -7.47 7.27 -0.44
CA ASN A 131 -7.77 8.06 0.75
C ASN A 131 -7.28 9.52 0.61
N ILE A 132 -6.07 9.73 0.08
CA ILE A 132 -5.53 11.06 -0.24
C ILE A 132 -6.43 11.75 -1.29
N MET A 133 -6.82 11.02 -2.33
CA MET A 133 -7.69 11.55 -3.37
C MET A 133 -9.04 11.98 -2.81
N LEU A 134 -9.64 11.19 -1.91
CA LEU A 134 -10.89 11.54 -1.22
C LEU A 134 -10.72 12.80 -0.36
N LEU A 135 -9.65 12.91 0.43
CA LEU A 135 -9.36 14.10 1.23
C LEU A 135 -9.23 15.34 0.35
N LEU A 136 -8.44 15.27 -0.72
CA LEU A 136 -8.17 16.41 -1.60
C LEU A 136 -9.40 16.79 -2.43
N PHE A 137 -10.22 15.82 -2.84
CA PHE A 137 -11.47 16.07 -3.56
C PHE A 137 -12.45 16.92 -2.75
N LEU A 138 -12.48 16.77 -1.42
CA LEU A 138 -13.29 17.62 -0.53
C LEU A 138 -12.88 19.10 -0.60
N VAL A 139 -11.62 19.38 -0.92
CA VAL A 139 -11.08 20.74 -1.02
C VAL A 139 -11.25 21.28 -2.45
N ASN A 140 -10.85 20.51 -3.45
CA ASN A 140 -10.98 20.90 -4.85
C ASN A 140 -11.09 19.65 -5.74
N PRO A 141 -12.19 19.48 -6.51
CA PRO A 141 -12.40 18.28 -7.32
C PRO A 141 -11.35 18.08 -8.42
N LEU A 142 -10.68 19.16 -8.86
CA LEU A 142 -9.63 19.09 -9.89
C LEU A 142 -8.35 18.39 -9.39
N THR A 143 -8.18 18.17 -8.08
CA THR A 143 -7.00 17.48 -7.54
C THR A 143 -6.92 16.03 -8.01
N ILE A 144 -8.03 15.42 -8.43
CA ILE A 144 -8.07 14.07 -9.03
C ILE A 144 -7.13 13.97 -10.23
N LEU A 145 -7.05 15.04 -11.04
CA LEU A 145 -6.20 15.10 -12.24
C LEU A 145 -4.71 15.00 -11.92
N ILE A 146 -4.31 15.28 -10.67
CA ILE A 146 -2.94 15.21 -10.19
C ILE A 146 -2.70 13.92 -9.41
N THR A 147 -3.63 13.53 -8.52
CA THR A 147 -3.47 12.35 -7.66
C THR A 147 -3.47 11.05 -8.43
N LEU A 148 -4.27 10.94 -9.50
CA LEU A 148 -4.31 9.73 -10.33
C LEU A 148 -2.97 9.47 -11.04
N PRO A 149 -2.41 10.42 -11.85
CA PRO A 149 -1.09 10.23 -12.45
C PRO A 149 0.02 10.01 -11.42
N LEU A 150 -0.04 10.70 -10.27
CA LEU A 150 0.96 10.55 -9.22
C LEU A 150 0.94 9.13 -8.63
N SER A 151 -0.25 8.58 -8.34
CA SER A 151 -0.38 7.21 -7.84
C SER A 151 0.16 6.17 -8.83
N TYR A 152 -0.14 6.34 -10.12
CA TYR A 152 0.40 5.50 -11.19
C TYR A 152 1.93 5.58 -11.24
N PHE A 153 2.47 6.80 -11.20
CA PHE A 153 3.92 7.03 -11.24
C PHE A 153 4.63 6.40 -10.04
N LEU A 154 4.10 6.56 -8.83
CA LEU A 154 4.65 5.94 -7.62
C LEU A 154 4.70 4.42 -7.73
N ILE A 155 3.62 3.80 -8.22
CA ILE A 155 3.55 2.34 -8.39
C ILE A 155 4.51 1.88 -9.47
N LEU A 156 4.60 2.60 -10.59
CA LEU A 156 5.58 2.30 -11.62
C LEU A 156 7.01 2.32 -11.04
N LEU A 157 7.33 3.34 -10.23
CA LEU A 157 8.64 3.47 -9.58
C LEU A 157 8.88 2.33 -8.59
N THR A 158 7.90 2.01 -7.73
CA THR A 158 8.00 0.90 -6.77
C THR A 158 8.20 -0.45 -7.48
N VAL A 159 7.40 -0.75 -8.49
CA VAL A 159 7.51 -2.01 -9.25
C VAL A 159 8.82 -2.07 -10.03
N TRP A 160 9.25 -0.96 -10.62
CA TRP A 160 10.54 -0.87 -11.31
C TRP A 160 11.71 -1.07 -10.37
N TYR A 161 11.66 -0.50 -9.17
CA TYR A 161 12.69 -0.65 -8.15
C TYR A 161 12.93 -2.13 -7.77
N PHE A 162 11.86 -2.93 -7.67
CA PHE A 162 11.98 -4.35 -7.30
C PHE A 162 12.23 -5.30 -8.47
N ILE A 163 11.63 -5.08 -9.64
CA ILE A 163 11.75 -5.99 -10.79
C ILE A 163 12.95 -5.67 -11.66
N ARG A 164 13.39 -4.40 -11.70
CA ARG A 164 14.49 -3.88 -12.54
C ARG A 164 14.34 -4.08 -14.05
N GLU A 165 13.18 -4.54 -14.53
CA GLU A 165 12.86 -4.65 -15.95
C GLU A 165 11.75 -3.69 -16.38
N ARG A 166 12.11 -2.67 -17.16
CA ARG A 166 11.20 -1.60 -17.58
C ARG A 166 9.90 -2.11 -18.21
N ARG A 167 9.99 -3.07 -19.13
CA ARG A 167 8.81 -3.59 -19.86
C ARG A 167 7.82 -4.30 -18.93
N ARG A 168 8.33 -5.17 -18.04
CA ARG A 168 7.49 -5.91 -17.08
C ARG A 168 6.87 -4.98 -16.05
N SER A 169 7.65 -4.02 -15.55
CA SER A 169 7.16 -3.02 -14.59
C SER A 169 6.04 -2.16 -15.18
N LEU A 170 6.17 -1.72 -16.43
CA LEU A 170 5.10 -0.98 -17.12
C LEU A 170 3.81 -1.81 -17.26
N ILE A 171 3.92 -3.10 -17.60
CA ILE A 171 2.76 -3.98 -17.72
C ILE A 171 2.06 -4.13 -16.37
N ILE A 172 2.81 -4.43 -15.30
CA ILE A 172 2.23 -4.60 -13.95
C ILE A 172 1.60 -3.30 -13.46
N ALA A 173 2.28 -2.15 -13.61
CA ALA A 173 1.75 -0.85 -13.23
C ALA A 173 0.44 -0.55 -14.00
N SER A 174 0.43 -0.78 -15.32
CA SER A 174 -0.75 -0.50 -16.16
C SER A 174 -1.93 -1.43 -15.87
N CYS A 175 -1.69 -2.73 -15.74
CA CYS A 175 -2.74 -3.69 -15.39
C CYS A 175 -3.30 -3.43 -13.99
N SER A 176 -2.44 -3.15 -13.02
CA SER A 176 -2.88 -2.84 -11.65
C SER A 176 -3.63 -1.52 -11.59
N PHE A 177 -3.25 -0.52 -12.39
CA PHE A 177 -3.94 0.76 -12.47
C PHE A 177 -5.31 0.63 -13.11
N ALA A 178 -5.42 -0.14 -14.20
CA ALA A 178 -6.71 -0.45 -14.81
C ALA A 178 -7.66 -1.14 -13.81
N LEU A 179 -7.13 -2.08 -13.02
CA LEU A 179 -7.91 -2.76 -12.00
C LEU A 179 -8.34 -1.81 -10.88
N PHE A 180 -7.44 -0.93 -10.42
CA PHE A 180 -7.76 0.12 -9.45
C PHE A 180 -8.89 1.04 -9.96
N MET A 181 -8.80 1.50 -11.21
CA MET A 181 -9.85 2.32 -11.82
C MET A 181 -11.17 1.56 -11.92
N LEU A 182 -11.14 0.30 -12.32
CA LEU A 182 -12.32 -0.56 -12.42
C LEU A 182 -13.01 -0.73 -11.07
N VAL A 183 -12.25 -0.99 -10.00
CA VAL A 183 -12.80 -1.08 -8.63
C VAL A 183 -13.47 0.24 -8.23
N ASN A 184 -12.83 1.38 -8.47
CA ASN A 184 -13.41 2.69 -8.15
C ASN A 184 -14.68 2.98 -8.96
N ILE A 185 -14.72 2.63 -10.24
CA ILE A 185 -15.91 2.78 -11.08
C ILE A 185 -17.05 1.89 -10.55
N LEU A 186 -16.77 0.61 -10.25
CA LEU A 186 -17.78 -0.31 -9.70
C LEU A 186 -18.36 0.20 -8.38
N LEU A 187 -17.52 0.72 -7.48
CA LEU A 187 -17.96 1.32 -6.22
C LEU A 187 -18.79 2.60 -6.42
N THR A 188 -18.49 3.37 -7.46
CA THR A 188 -19.27 4.58 -7.78
C THR A 188 -20.63 4.21 -8.36
N VAL A 189 -20.67 3.26 -9.29
CA VAL A 189 -21.89 2.77 -9.92
C VAL A 189 -22.81 2.11 -8.89
N SER A 190 -22.28 1.26 -8.01
CA SER A 190 -23.09 0.60 -6.97
C SER A 190 -23.73 1.60 -6.01
N ARG A 191 -23.04 2.69 -5.65
CA ARG A 191 -23.60 3.77 -4.84
C ARG A 191 -24.75 4.51 -5.53
N ILE A 192 -24.72 4.63 -6.86
CA ILE A 192 -25.81 5.23 -7.62
C ILE A 192 -27.04 4.32 -7.60
N PHE A 193 -26.84 3.01 -7.80
CA PHE A 193 -27.94 2.02 -7.77
C PHE A 193 -28.60 1.87 -6.39
N ILE A 194 -27.86 2.05 -5.29
CA ILE A 194 -28.43 1.97 -3.92
C ILE A 194 -29.23 3.23 -3.56
N ARG A 195 -29.03 4.35 -4.26
CA ARG A 195 -29.76 5.61 -4.04
C ARG A 195 -31.00 5.77 -4.93
N LEU A 196 -31.23 4.87 -5.88
CA LEU A 196 -32.42 4.78 -6.73
C LEU A 196 -33.37 3.72 -6.19
#